data_AF-D4RYQ2-F1
#
_entry.id   AF-D4RYQ2-F1
#
_cell.length_a   1.000
_cell.length_b   1.000
_cell.length_c   1.000
_cell.angle_alpha   90.00
_cell.angle_beta   90.00
_cell.angle_gamma   90.00
#
_symmetry.space_group_name_H-M   'P 1'
#
loop_
_entity.id
_entity.type
_entity.pdbx_description
1 polymer ?
#
loop_
_entity_poly.entity_id
_entity_poly.type
_entity_poly.pdbx_seq_one_letter_code
_entity_poly.pdbx_strand_id
1 'polypeptide(L)'
;MKKTILTVKKDLYINFTTIGIVSSIIIGLIIIGICGIYTDGEGRTFNCISIFSTYNKTELLQMHLMGETVFLNVLESLAPYGMMLAAFSFAFGMYAEKQNKTTKYVIYRTGIKRYVISKALLAFISSVFVMGIIAIICAIYIHGRFPSISEADSEFIEFKMQGSGYSDTGRKLNLVSQMGFGAAYLYGIFGMMLYGGLCASIGFIVYALTKDIYFNICLPFFVGYGQNVLVNYFIFNKPEIGRKIQNTGYLSYYLRIPYNEKRLLVNLLIFVGIWVLAIVINIAKIRSVKDYGGDL
;
A
#
# COMPACT_ATOMS: atom_id res chain seq x y z
N MET A 1 27.59 -7.62 7.33
CA MET A 1 26.26 -7.37 7.93
C MET A 1 26.25 -6.28 9.01
N LYS A 2 27.03 -6.35 10.10
CA LYS A 2 26.98 -5.34 11.20
C LYS A 2 27.07 -3.88 10.74
N LYS A 3 28.01 -3.54 9.85
CA LYS A 3 28.16 -2.16 9.31
C LYS A 3 26.96 -1.69 8.46
N THR A 4 26.33 -2.59 7.71
CA THR A 4 25.12 -2.28 6.92
C THR A 4 23.93 -2.00 7.83
N ILE A 5 23.72 -2.82 8.87
CA ILE A 5 22.63 -2.66 9.84
C ILE A 5 22.75 -1.33 10.61
N LEU A 6 23.96 -0.96 11.03
CA LEU A 6 24.23 0.33 11.68
C LEU A 6 23.91 1.53 10.77
N THR A 7 24.21 1.42 9.48
CA THR A 7 23.91 2.46 8.49
C THR A 7 22.40 2.59 8.28
N VAL A 8 21.70 1.47 8.08
CA VAL A 8 20.24 1.44 7.96
C VAL A 8 19.56 2.02 9.20
N LYS A 9 20.02 1.68 10.41
CA LYS A 9 19.45 2.20 11.66
C LYS A 9 19.56 3.73 11.74
N LYS A 10 20.73 4.28 11.38
CA LYS A 10 20.94 5.74 11.36
C LYS A 10 20.06 6.42 10.32
N ASP A 11 20.02 5.87 9.11
CA ASP A 11 19.23 6.41 8.01
C ASP A 11 17.73 6.36 8.33
N LEU A 12 17.25 5.29 8.97
CA LEU A 12 15.87 5.15 9.42
C LEU A 12 15.53 6.22 10.46
N TYR A 13 16.38 6.42 11.48
CA TYR A 13 16.14 7.44 12.50
C TYR A 13 15.97 8.83 11.88
N ILE A 14 16.85 9.18 10.93
CA ILE A 14 16.75 10.45 10.20
C ILE A 14 15.44 10.47 9.40
N ASN A 15 15.15 9.43 8.63
CA ASN A 15 13.97 9.39 7.77
C ASN A 15 12.64 9.45 8.56
N PHE A 16 12.56 8.84 9.75
CA PHE A 16 11.39 8.91 10.63
C PHE A 16 11.09 10.29 11.20
N THR A 17 12.06 11.19 11.19
CA THR A 17 11.87 12.60 11.59
C THR A 17 11.63 13.53 10.40
N THR A 18 11.61 12.99 9.17
CA THR A 18 11.38 13.82 7.98
C THR A 18 9.90 14.13 7.78
N ILE A 19 9.65 15.29 7.17
CA ILE A 19 8.31 15.74 6.77
C ILE A 19 7.63 14.75 5.80
N GLY A 20 8.39 13.92 5.07
CA GLY A 20 7.86 12.95 4.12
C GLY A 20 7.00 11.87 4.76
N ILE A 21 7.43 11.33 5.90
CA ILE A 21 6.66 10.31 6.64
C ILE A 21 5.37 10.92 7.21
N VAL A 22 5.49 12.06 7.88
CA VAL A 22 4.33 12.75 8.48
C VAL A 22 3.32 13.15 7.40
N SER A 23 3.79 13.73 6.29
CA SER A 23 2.92 14.12 5.17
C SER A 23 2.25 12.92 4.54
N SER A 24 2.96 11.79 4.36
CA SER A 24 2.35 10.58 3.81
C SER A 24 1.26 10.02 4.70
N ILE A 25 1.44 10.05 6.02
CA ILE A 25 0.40 9.60 6.96
C ILE A 25 -0.81 10.52 6.88
N ILE A 26 -0.62 11.84 6.91
CA ILE A 26 -1.71 12.82 6.81
C ILE A 26 -2.48 12.67 5.50
N ILE A 27 -1.78 12.60 4.35
CA ILE A 27 -2.40 12.40 3.04
C ILE A 27 -3.16 11.07 3.00
N GLY A 28 -2.58 10.00 3.54
CA GLY A 28 -3.24 8.69 3.63
C GLY A 28 -4.55 8.74 4.43
N LEU A 29 -4.56 9.45 5.56
CA LEU A 29 -5.76 9.63 6.39
C LEU A 29 -6.83 10.48 5.68
N ILE A 30 -6.43 11.53 4.98
CA ILE A 30 -7.36 12.34 4.17
C ILE A 30 -8.00 11.46 3.09
N ILE A 31 -7.20 10.66 2.38
CA ILE A 31 -7.69 9.74 1.34
C ILE A 31 -8.70 8.75 1.93
N ILE A 32 -8.41 8.15 3.08
CA ILE A 32 -9.36 7.26 3.78
C ILE A 32 -10.68 7.98 4.07
N GLY A 33 -10.63 9.22 4.55
CA GLY A 33 -11.83 10.01 4.87
C GLY A 33 -12.73 10.25 3.65
N ILE A 34 -12.15 10.48 2.48
CA ILE A 34 -12.87 10.83 1.25
C ILE A 34 -13.16 9.63 0.34
N CYS A 35 -12.53 8.48 0.56
CA CYS A 35 -12.76 7.28 -0.23
C CYS A 35 -14.19 6.77 -0.06
N GLY A 36 -14.81 6.39 -1.19
CA GLY A 36 -16.13 5.77 -1.21
C GLY A 36 -16.08 4.35 -0.62
N ILE A 37 -16.91 4.10 0.40
CA ILE A 37 -16.99 2.80 1.10
C ILE A 37 -18.20 2.02 0.63
N TYR A 38 -19.30 2.73 0.43
CA TYR A 38 -20.61 2.17 0.14
C TYR A 38 -21.23 2.90 -1.04
N THR A 39 -21.93 2.17 -1.89
CA THR A 39 -22.76 2.76 -2.93
C THR A 39 -24.15 2.17 -2.79
N ASP A 40 -25.15 3.04 -2.65
CA ASP A 40 -26.54 2.60 -2.51
C ASP A 40 -27.11 2.06 -3.82
N GLY A 41 -28.33 1.53 -3.75
CA GLY A 41 -29.05 1.03 -4.93
C GLY A 41 -29.39 2.11 -5.97
N GLU A 42 -29.30 3.39 -5.61
CA GLU A 42 -29.54 4.55 -6.47
C GLU A 42 -28.24 5.07 -7.13
N GLY A 43 -27.10 4.48 -6.79
CA GLY A 43 -25.79 4.83 -7.35
C GLY A 43 -25.06 5.96 -6.63
N ARG A 44 -25.53 6.41 -5.46
CA ARG A 44 -24.84 7.40 -4.61
C ARG A 44 -23.72 6.72 -3.83
N THR A 45 -22.51 7.24 -3.94
CA THR A 45 -21.35 6.74 -3.20
C THR A 45 -21.13 7.53 -1.91
N PHE A 46 -21.12 6.84 -0.79
CA PHE A 46 -20.89 7.38 0.53
C PHE A 46 -19.45 7.10 0.96
N ASN A 47 -18.76 8.14 1.41
CA ASN A 47 -17.42 8.06 2.00
C ASN A 47 -17.47 7.94 3.53
N CYS A 48 -16.32 7.64 4.15
CA CYS A 48 -16.17 7.57 5.61
C CYS A 48 -16.88 8.75 6.29
N ILE A 49 -16.48 9.97 5.95
CA ILE A 49 -16.96 11.20 6.59
C ILE A 49 -18.49 11.33 6.50
N SER A 50 -19.07 11.10 5.32
CA SER A 50 -20.51 11.19 5.08
C SER A 50 -21.28 10.17 5.91
N ILE A 51 -20.80 8.92 5.96
CA ILE A 51 -21.42 7.85 6.72
C ILE A 51 -21.42 8.20 8.21
N PHE A 52 -20.31 8.74 8.73
CA PHE A 52 -20.22 9.12 10.14
C PHE A 52 -21.09 10.29 10.53
N SER A 53 -21.23 11.28 9.64
CA SER A 53 -22.06 12.45 9.89
C SER A 53 -23.56 12.15 9.80
N THR A 54 -23.93 11.10 9.07
CA THR A 54 -25.34 10.84 8.69
C THR A 54 -25.96 9.71 9.49
N TYR A 55 -25.20 8.65 9.82
CA TYR A 55 -25.76 7.42 10.34
C TYR A 55 -25.25 7.05 11.74
N ASN A 56 -26.16 6.52 12.56
CA ASN A 56 -25.85 5.94 13.86
C ASN A 56 -25.53 4.44 13.75
N LYS A 57 -24.90 3.87 14.79
CA LYS A 57 -24.43 2.47 14.79
C LYS A 57 -25.55 1.46 14.48
N THR A 58 -26.75 1.71 14.99
CA THR A 58 -27.94 0.87 14.74
C THR A 58 -28.41 0.93 13.29
N GLU A 59 -28.36 2.11 12.66
CA GLU A 59 -28.71 2.28 11.25
C GLU A 59 -27.66 1.62 10.35
N LEU A 60 -26.38 1.73 10.71
CA LEU A 60 -25.30 1.02 10.01
C LEU A 60 -25.45 -0.50 10.08
N LEU A 61 -25.96 -1.03 11.20
CA LEU A 61 -26.25 -2.46 11.35
C LEU A 61 -27.39 -2.88 10.41
N GLN A 62 -28.45 -2.07 10.29
CA GLN A 62 -29.56 -2.30 9.35
C GLN A 62 -29.12 -2.18 7.89
N MET A 63 -28.15 -1.32 7.59
CA MET A 63 -27.53 -1.22 6.26
C MET A 63 -26.51 -2.34 5.99
N HIS A 64 -26.28 -3.24 6.95
CA HIS A 64 -25.31 -4.33 6.88
C HIS A 64 -23.87 -3.87 6.60
N LEU A 65 -23.51 -2.69 7.10
CA LEU A 65 -22.17 -2.13 7.02
C LEU A 65 -21.37 -2.54 8.24
N MET A 66 -20.76 -3.73 8.16
CA MET A 66 -19.95 -4.27 9.25
C MET A 66 -18.51 -3.76 9.20
N GLY A 67 -17.96 -3.42 10.37
CA GLY A 67 -16.65 -2.81 10.51
C GLY A 67 -15.53 -3.57 9.80
N GLU A 68 -15.49 -4.89 9.90
CA GLU A 68 -14.44 -5.70 9.28
C GLU A 68 -14.47 -5.61 7.76
N THR A 69 -15.67 -5.69 7.17
CA THR A 69 -15.84 -5.58 5.71
C THR A 69 -15.57 -4.17 5.20
N VAL A 70 -16.01 -3.16 5.97
CA VAL A 70 -15.77 -1.75 5.69
C VAL A 70 -14.28 -1.44 5.75
N PHE A 71 -13.57 -1.95 6.75
CA PHE A 71 -12.12 -1.83 6.86
C PHE A 71 -11.40 -2.38 5.63
N LEU A 72 -11.72 -3.60 5.21
CA LEU A 72 -11.12 -4.18 4.02
C LEU A 72 -11.44 -3.39 2.74
N ASN A 73 -12.66 -2.86 2.60
CA ASN A 73 -13.04 -2.01 1.47
C ASN A 73 -12.27 -0.67 1.44
N VAL A 74 -12.06 -0.06 2.61
CA VAL A 74 -11.30 1.18 2.73
C VAL A 74 -9.83 0.95 2.36
N LEU A 75 -9.23 -0.15 2.82
CA LEU A 75 -7.84 -0.47 2.47
C LEU A 75 -7.68 -0.74 0.96
N GLU A 76 -8.66 -1.39 0.33
CA GLU A 76 -8.67 -1.58 -1.12
C GLU A 76 -8.80 -0.25 -1.88
N SER A 77 -9.61 0.68 -1.37
CA SER A 77 -9.77 2.01 -1.94
C SER A 77 -8.51 2.88 -1.81
N LEU A 78 -7.69 2.61 -0.79
CA LEU A 78 -6.39 3.27 -0.60
C LEU A 78 -5.31 2.71 -1.53
N ALA A 79 -5.47 1.48 -2.04
CA ALA A 79 -4.43 0.79 -2.78
C ALA A 79 -3.92 1.50 -4.05
N PRO A 80 -4.75 2.16 -4.89
CA PRO A 80 -4.28 2.93 -6.04
C PRO A 80 -3.30 4.05 -5.66
N TYR A 81 -3.43 4.59 -4.45
CA TYR A 81 -2.56 5.64 -3.91
C TYR A 81 -1.33 5.08 -3.19
N GLY A 82 -1.27 3.77 -2.93
CA GLY A 82 -0.21 3.15 -2.15
C GLY A 82 1.18 3.33 -2.73
N MET A 83 1.32 3.36 -4.06
CA MET A 83 2.61 3.63 -4.73
C MET A 83 3.13 5.04 -4.46
N MET A 84 2.23 6.03 -4.48
CA MET A 84 2.56 7.42 -4.15
C MET A 84 2.93 7.53 -2.67
N LEU A 85 2.09 7.01 -1.77
CA LEU A 85 2.31 7.06 -0.32
C LEU A 85 3.61 6.36 0.08
N ALA A 86 3.90 5.20 -0.51
CA ALA A 86 5.16 4.49 -0.30
C ALA A 86 6.37 5.33 -0.75
N ALA A 87 6.30 5.98 -1.92
CA ALA A 87 7.38 6.84 -2.40
C ALA A 87 7.61 8.07 -1.51
N PHE A 88 6.53 8.73 -1.06
CA PHE A 88 6.60 9.88 -0.14
C PHE A 88 7.37 9.57 1.15
N SER A 89 7.24 8.34 1.66
CA SER A 89 7.84 7.92 2.94
C SER A 89 9.38 7.99 2.96
N PHE A 90 10.06 7.97 1.80
CA PHE A 90 11.53 8.00 1.74
C PHE A 90 12.09 9.01 0.73
N ALA A 91 11.29 9.51 -0.21
CA ALA A 91 11.76 10.39 -1.27
C ALA A 91 12.45 11.65 -0.71
N PHE A 92 11.83 12.36 0.23
CA PHE A 92 12.42 13.59 0.79
C PHE A 92 13.79 13.37 1.42
N GLY A 93 13.95 12.33 2.24
CA GLY A 93 15.23 12.00 2.87
C GLY A 93 16.30 11.61 1.84
N MET A 94 15.94 10.78 0.86
CA MET A 94 16.89 10.28 -0.13
C MET A 94 17.28 11.31 -1.20
N TYR A 95 16.38 12.21 -1.60
CA TYR A 95 16.72 13.29 -2.54
C TYR A 95 17.52 14.41 -1.86
N ALA A 96 17.21 14.75 -0.61
CA ALA A 96 18.04 15.68 0.16
C ALA A 96 19.48 15.18 0.27
N GLU A 97 19.68 13.87 0.48
CA GLU A 97 20.99 13.26 0.45
C GLU A 97 21.61 13.28 -0.96
N LYS A 98 20.85 12.93 -2.01
CA LYS A 98 21.34 12.90 -3.39
C LYS A 98 21.84 14.26 -3.89
N GLN A 99 21.23 15.35 -3.42
CA GLN A 99 21.66 16.73 -3.73
C GLN A 99 22.91 17.13 -2.94
N ASN A 100 23.20 16.47 -1.84
CA ASN A 100 24.34 16.79 -0.98
C ASN A 100 25.63 16.16 -1.51
N LYS A 101 26.73 16.95 -1.56
CA LYS A 101 28.04 16.48 -2.08
C LYS A 101 28.65 15.33 -1.27
N THR A 102 28.16 15.11 -0.05
CA THR A 102 28.57 14.06 0.87
C THR A 102 28.26 12.64 0.37
N THR A 103 27.28 12.48 -0.53
CA THR A 103 26.89 11.17 -1.07
C THR A 103 28.03 10.45 -1.78
N LYS A 104 28.90 11.18 -2.49
CA LYS A 104 30.08 10.59 -3.14
C LYS A 104 31.05 10.00 -2.11
N TYR A 105 31.32 10.74 -1.04
CA TYR A 105 32.20 10.28 0.05
C TYR A 105 31.61 9.07 0.79
N VAL A 106 30.30 9.05 1.01
CA VAL A 106 29.60 7.91 1.62
C VAL A 106 29.70 6.68 0.71
N ILE A 107 29.46 6.83 -0.59
CA ILE A 107 29.58 5.72 -1.55
C ILE A 107 31.01 5.19 -1.60
N TYR A 108 32.01 6.08 -1.63
CA TYR A 108 33.43 5.70 -1.61
C TYR A 108 33.80 4.88 -0.37
N ARG A 109 33.42 5.36 0.83
CA ARG A 109 33.77 4.71 2.10
C ARG A 109 33.04 3.38 2.31
N THR A 110 31.82 3.25 1.81
CA THR A 110 30.93 2.12 2.12
C THR A 110 30.89 1.07 1.00
N GLY A 111 31.18 1.49 -0.23
CA GLY A 111 31.04 0.72 -1.46
C GLY A 111 29.61 0.78 -2.04
N ILE A 112 29.53 0.88 -3.37
CA ILE A 112 28.27 1.06 -4.13
C ILE A 112 27.21 0.02 -3.75
N LYS A 113 27.57 -1.27 -3.72
CA LYS A 113 26.62 -2.36 -3.42
C LYS A 113 25.98 -2.19 -2.03
N ARG A 114 26.78 -1.88 -1.01
CA ARG A 114 26.29 -1.72 0.37
C ARG A 114 25.46 -0.47 0.53
N TYR A 115 25.83 0.61 -0.15
CA TYR A 115 25.05 1.85 -0.19
C TYR A 115 23.65 1.61 -0.76
N VAL A 116 23.56 1.03 -1.96
CA VAL A 116 22.27 0.76 -2.63
C VAL A 116 21.40 -0.17 -1.80
N ILE A 117 21.97 -1.25 -1.23
CA ILE A 117 21.20 -2.16 -0.36
C ILE A 117 20.69 -1.43 0.88
N SER A 118 21.49 -0.56 1.49
CA SER A 118 21.04 0.25 2.64
C SER A 118 19.85 1.14 2.29
N LYS A 119 19.89 1.79 1.11
CA LYS A 119 18.79 2.64 0.62
C LYS A 119 17.55 1.85 0.21
N ALA A 120 17.72 0.67 -0.37
CA ALA A 120 16.62 -0.23 -0.67
C ALA A 120 15.90 -0.67 0.62
N LEU A 121 16.66 -1.07 1.65
CA LEU A 121 16.11 -1.42 2.96
C LEU A 121 15.43 -0.23 3.64
N LEU A 122 16.00 0.97 3.54
CA LEU A 122 15.38 2.20 4.03
C LEU A 122 14.01 2.43 3.38
N ALA A 123 13.95 2.43 2.05
CA ALA A 123 12.72 2.63 1.29
C ALA A 123 11.65 1.57 1.62
N PHE A 124 12.07 0.30 1.73
CA PHE A 124 11.18 -0.80 2.11
C PHE A 124 10.63 -0.63 3.53
N ILE A 125 11.49 -0.41 4.51
CA ILE A 125 11.06 -0.32 5.92
C ILE A 125 10.20 0.92 6.14
N SER A 126 10.60 2.09 5.61
CA SER A 126 9.82 3.32 5.80
C SER A 126 8.41 3.24 5.19
N SER A 127 8.26 2.62 4.02
CA SER A 127 6.94 2.42 3.40
C SER A 127 6.07 1.40 4.15
N VAL A 128 6.66 0.29 4.62
CA VAL A 128 6.00 -0.70 5.49
C VAL A 128 5.43 -0.01 6.74
N PHE A 129 6.23 0.83 7.40
CA PHE A 129 5.80 1.55 8.59
C PHE A 129 4.69 2.56 8.31
N VAL A 130 4.82 3.38 7.27
CA VAL A 130 3.81 4.38 6.92
C VAL A 130 2.47 3.72 6.62
N MET A 131 2.45 2.69 5.78
CA MET A 131 1.22 1.98 5.43
C MET A 131 0.62 1.23 6.62
N GLY A 132 1.47 0.67 7.49
CA GLY A 132 1.05 0.05 8.75
C GLY A 132 0.37 1.05 9.69
N ILE A 133 0.96 2.23 9.90
CA ILE A 133 0.39 3.28 10.76
C ILE A 133 -0.96 3.74 10.21
N ILE A 134 -1.05 3.99 8.90
CA ILE A 134 -2.31 4.38 8.24
C ILE A 134 -3.37 3.30 8.45
N ALA A 135 -3.03 2.02 8.26
CA ALA A 135 -3.96 0.90 8.45
C ALA A 135 -4.39 0.72 9.92
N ILE A 136 -3.48 0.92 10.88
CA ILE A 136 -3.78 0.85 12.32
C ILE A 136 -4.75 1.96 12.72
N ILE A 137 -4.50 3.21 12.30
CA ILE A 137 -5.39 4.34 12.59
C ILE A 137 -6.77 4.08 11.97
N CYS A 138 -6.80 3.57 10.73
CA CYS A 138 -8.04 3.18 10.05
C CYS A 138 -8.80 2.08 10.82
N ALA A 139 -8.09 1.04 11.29
CA ALA A 139 -8.68 -0.06 12.06
C ALA A 139 -9.30 0.44 13.38
N ILE A 140 -8.56 1.25 14.14
CA ILE A 140 -9.05 1.85 15.39
C ILE A 140 -10.30 2.69 15.12
N TYR A 141 -10.25 3.52 14.08
CA TYR A 141 -11.33 4.42 13.72
C TYR A 141 -12.60 3.68 13.28
N ILE A 142 -12.47 2.63 12.46
CA ILE A 142 -13.61 1.84 11.99
C ILE A 142 -14.17 0.98 13.13
N HIS A 143 -13.32 0.32 13.90
CA HIS A 143 -13.75 -0.51 15.03
C HIS A 143 -14.53 0.30 16.08
N GLY A 144 -14.11 1.54 16.35
CA GLY A 144 -14.79 2.39 17.34
C GLY A 144 -16.19 2.86 16.92
N ARG A 145 -16.56 2.76 15.64
CA ARG A 145 -17.75 3.45 15.12
C ARG A 145 -18.70 2.60 14.27
N PHE A 146 -18.21 1.54 13.64
CA PHE A 146 -19.04 0.57 12.92
C PHE A 146 -19.44 -0.61 13.83
N PRO A 147 -20.61 -1.24 13.60
CA PRO A 147 -20.96 -2.50 14.25
C PRO A 147 -20.03 -3.63 13.80
N SER A 148 -19.69 -4.51 14.74
CA SER A 148 -18.97 -5.75 14.45
C SER A 148 -19.88 -6.73 13.71
N ILE A 149 -19.32 -7.60 12.86
CA ILE A 149 -20.05 -8.78 12.35
C ILE A 149 -20.73 -9.56 13.46
N SER A 150 -20.13 -9.64 14.65
CA SER A 150 -20.69 -10.39 15.79
C SER A 150 -22.03 -9.83 16.29
N GLU A 151 -22.36 -8.59 15.94
CA GLU A 151 -23.61 -7.93 16.31
C GLU A 151 -24.72 -8.17 15.27
N ALA A 152 -24.42 -8.82 14.13
CA ALA A 152 -25.37 -9.04 13.06
C ALA A 152 -26.03 -10.42 13.13
N ASP A 153 -27.22 -10.51 12.52
CA ASP A 153 -28.00 -11.73 12.45
C ASP A 153 -27.28 -12.84 11.65
N SER A 154 -27.22 -14.03 12.23
CA SER A 154 -26.56 -15.20 11.66
C SER A 154 -27.21 -15.64 10.34
N GLU A 155 -28.53 -15.49 10.19
CA GLU A 155 -29.23 -15.86 8.94
C GLU A 155 -28.81 -14.96 7.78
N PHE A 156 -28.61 -13.66 8.04
CA PHE A 156 -28.13 -12.72 7.05
C PHE A 156 -26.68 -13.01 6.63
N ILE A 157 -25.84 -13.36 7.60
CA ILE A 157 -24.43 -13.72 7.38
C ILE A 157 -24.35 -14.96 6.48
N GLU A 158 -25.11 -16.01 6.80
CA GLU A 158 -25.16 -17.24 6.00
C GLU A 158 -25.69 -16.99 4.58
N PHE A 159 -26.75 -16.20 4.42
CA PHE A 159 -27.30 -15.83 3.11
C PHE A 159 -26.25 -15.12 2.23
N LYS A 160 -25.52 -14.13 2.79
CA LYS A 160 -24.45 -13.43 2.07
C LYS A 160 -23.25 -14.34 1.76
N MET A 161 -22.94 -15.30 2.63
CA MET A 161 -21.87 -16.29 2.40
C MET A 161 -22.22 -17.30 1.31
N GLN A 162 -23.48 -17.73 1.20
CA GLN A 162 -23.95 -18.56 0.10
C GLN A 162 -23.79 -17.83 -1.26
N GLY A 163 -23.91 -16.49 -1.26
CA GLY A 163 -23.61 -15.62 -2.40
C GLY A 163 -22.13 -15.32 -2.65
N SER A 164 -21.18 -15.92 -1.89
CA SER A 164 -19.73 -15.64 -2.00
C SER A 164 -19.12 -16.00 -3.36
N GLY A 165 -19.78 -16.87 -4.14
CA GLY A 165 -19.41 -17.12 -5.54
C GLY A 165 -19.53 -15.87 -6.43
N TYR A 166 -20.48 -14.99 -6.13
CA TYR A 166 -20.97 -13.94 -7.03
C TYR A 166 -20.78 -12.50 -6.53
N SER A 167 -20.55 -12.28 -5.23
CA SER A 167 -20.38 -10.93 -4.66
C SER A 167 -19.09 -10.77 -3.85
N ASP A 168 -18.40 -9.64 -4.05
CA ASP A 168 -17.16 -9.31 -3.34
C ASP A 168 -17.37 -9.17 -1.82
N THR A 169 -18.52 -8.61 -1.42
CA THR A 169 -18.96 -8.55 -0.01
C THR A 169 -19.14 -9.95 0.59
N GLY A 170 -19.75 -10.90 -0.13
CA GLY A 170 -19.93 -12.28 0.35
C GLY A 170 -18.60 -13.02 0.53
N ARG A 171 -17.61 -12.75 -0.32
CA ARG A 171 -16.24 -13.31 -0.18
C ARG A 171 -15.52 -12.77 1.05
N LYS A 172 -15.60 -11.46 1.29
CA LYS A 172 -15.02 -10.82 2.48
C LYS A 172 -15.69 -11.32 3.75
N LEU A 173 -17.02 -11.48 3.75
CA LEU A 173 -17.75 -12.06 4.87
C LEU A 173 -17.25 -13.47 5.20
N ASN A 174 -17.12 -14.34 4.19
CA ASN A 174 -16.61 -15.70 4.34
C ASN A 174 -15.16 -15.73 4.85
N LEU A 175 -14.31 -14.81 4.38
CA LEU A 175 -12.94 -14.68 4.90
C LEU A 175 -12.93 -14.29 6.39
N VAL A 176 -13.73 -13.29 6.76
CA VAL A 176 -13.81 -12.79 8.14
C VAL A 176 -14.38 -13.85 9.09
N SER A 177 -15.38 -14.62 8.66
CA SER A 177 -15.95 -15.69 9.50
C SER A 177 -14.99 -16.86 9.73
N GLN A 178 -14.17 -17.20 8.73
CA GLN A 178 -13.17 -18.28 8.86
C GLN A 178 -11.98 -17.88 9.75
N MET A 179 -11.53 -16.63 9.67
CA MET A 179 -10.35 -16.16 10.42
C MET A 179 -10.70 -15.65 11.82
N GLY A 180 -11.93 -15.21 12.04
CA GLY A 180 -12.36 -14.51 13.24
C GLY A 180 -12.11 -13.00 13.18
N PHE A 181 -12.88 -12.25 13.98
CA PHE A 181 -13.01 -10.79 13.87
C PHE A 181 -11.69 -10.03 14.08
N GLY A 182 -10.95 -10.36 15.14
CA GLY A 182 -9.65 -9.73 15.41
C GLY A 182 -8.58 -10.06 14.35
N ALA A 183 -8.63 -11.27 13.79
CA ALA A 183 -7.69 -11.70 12.76
C ALA A 183 -7.90 -10.95 11.43
N ALA A 184 -9.13 -10.53 11.12
CA ALA A 184 -9.42 -9.75 9.91
C ALA A 184 -8.73 -8.37 9.91
N TYR A 185 -8.72 -7.67 11.05
CA TYR A 185 -8.00 -6.40 11.18
C TYR A 185 -6.49 -6.60 11.06
N LEU A 186 -5.94 -7.61 11.74
CA LEU A 186 -4.52 -7.95 11.64
C LEU A 186 -4.13 -8.31 10.21
N TYR A 187 -4.94 -9.11 9.54
CA TYR A 187 -4.75 -9.48 8.13
C TYR A 187 -4.69 -8.24 7.23
N GLY A 188 -5.62 -7.30 7.36
CA GLY A 188 -5.61 -6.06 6.59
C GLY A 188 -4.39 -5.18 6.89
N ILE A 189 -3.99 -5.05 8.17
CA ILE A 189 -2.81 -4.28 8.59
C ILE A 189 -1.53 -4.88 7.99
N PHE A 190 -1.29 -6.18 8.20
CA PHE A 190 -0.12 -6.87 7.64
C PHE A 190 -0.12 -6.83 6.12
N GLY A 191 -1.30 -6.96 5.52
CA GLY A 191 -1.51 -6.80 4.10
C GLY A 191 -1.02 -5.46 3.57
N MET A 192 -1.44 -4.38 4.21
CA MET A 192 -1.06 -3.02 3.82
C MET A 192 0.41 -2.70 4.09
N MET A 193 0.96 -3.23 5.19
CA MET A 193 2.40 -3.17 5.48
C MET A 193 3.22 -3.79 4.34
N LEU A 194 2.90 -5.04 3.96
CA LEU A 194 3.56 -5.71 2.86
C LEU A 194 3.37 -4.95 1.55
N TYR A 195 2.14 -4.52 1.26
CA TYR A 195 1.81 -3.74 0.06
C TYR A 195 2.64 -2.45 -0.04
N GLY A 196 2.82 -1.72 1.07
CA GLY A 196 3.71 -0.55 1.12
C GLY A 196 5.14 -0.89 0.73
N GLY A 197 5.68 -1.97 1.27
CA GLY A 197 6.99 -2.49 0.89
C GLY A 197 7.08 -2.91 -0.58
N LEU A 198 6.03 -3.48 -1.18
CA LEU A 198 5.98 -3.78 -2.62
C LEU A 198 6.06 -2.48 -3.43
N CYS A 199 5.22 -1.52 -3.07
CA CYS A 199 5.06 -0.24 -3.76
C CYS A 199 6.34 0.61 -3.76
N ALA A 200 7.14 0.55 -2.70
CA ALA A 200 8.40 1.31 -2.60
C ALA A 200 9.43 0.92 -3.67
N SER A 201 9.39 -0.30 -4.20
CA SER A 201 10.31 -0.74 -5.25
C SER A 201 10.25 0.13 -6.50
N ILE A 202 9.04 0.54 -6.91
CA ILE A 202 8.80 1.38 -8.08
C ILE A 202 9.34 2.79 -7.82
N GLY A 203 9.02 3.39 -6.67
CA GLY A 203 9.62 4.68 -6.28
C GLY A 203 11.15 4.64 -6.21
N PHE A 204 11.72 3.51 -5.80
CA PHE A 204 13.17 3.29 -5.76
C PHE A 204 13.79 3.15 -7.16
N ILE A 205 13.06 2.60 -8.14
CA ILE A 205 13.47 2.63 -9.56
C ILE A 205 13.46 4.08 -10.07
N VAL A 206 12.38 4.82 -9.83
CA VAL A 206 12.26 6.22 -10.27
C VAL A 206 13.33 7.10 -9.62
N TYR A 207 13.71 6.78 -8.37
CA TYR A 207 14.81 7.43 -7.65
C TYR A 207 16.15 7.28 -8.38
N ALA A 208 16.41 6.13 -8.99
CA ALA A 208 17.61 5.92 -9.78
C ALA A 208 17.62 6.84 -11.01
N LEU A 209 16.49 6.87 -11.72
CA LEU A 209 16.37 7.44 -13.05
C LEU A 209 16.28 8.98 -13.04
N THR A 210 15.71 9.56 -12.00
CA THR A 210 15.37 10.99 -11.95
C THR A 210 16.16 11.73 -10.87
N LYS A 211 16.42 13.02 -11.11
CA LYS A 211 16.95 13.95 -10.08
C LYS A 211 15.85 14.80 -9.44
N ASP A 212 14.65 14.74 -10.00
CA ASP A 212 13.48 15.48 -9.54
C ASP A 212 12.65 14.65 -8.55
N ILE A 213 12.36 15.24 -7.40
CA ILE A 213 11.54 14.64 -6.34
C ILE A 213 10.07 14.48 -6.77
N TYR A 214 9.54 15.42 -7.57
CA TYR A 214 8.13 15.42 -7.98
C TYR A 214 7.84 14.26 -8.92
N PHE A 215 8.79 13.91 -9.80
CA PHE A 215 8.68 12.72 -10.64
C PHE A 215 8.67 11.43 -9.81
N ASN A 216 9.43 11.36 -8.71
CA ASN A 216 9.38 10.20 -7.80
C ASN A 216 8.03 10.04 -7.12
N ILE A 217 7.32 11.13 -6.92
CA ILE A 217 6.01 11.12 -6.28
C ILE A 217 4.91 10.79 -7.31
N CYS A 218 4.92 11.47 -8.45
CA CYS A 218 3.83 11.40 -9.42
C CYS A 218 3.92 10.16 -10.32
N LEU A 219 5.11 9.75 -10.74
CA LEU A 219 5.25 8.64 -11.68
C LEU A 219 4.79 7.30 -11.08
N PRO A 220 5.10 6.95 -9.81
CA PRO A 220 4.53 5.75 -9.18
C PRO A 220 3.01 5.77 -9.09
N PHE A 221 2.37 6.94 -8.93
CA PHE A 221 0.91 7.06 -9.00
C PHE A 221 0.38 6.66 -10.38
N PHE A 222 0.96 7.20 -11.46
CA PHE A 222 0.55 6.85 -12.83
C PHE A 222 0.84 5.39 -13.17
N VAL A 223 1.95 4.83 -12.68
CA VAL A 223 2.25 3.41 -12.85
C VAL A 223 1.23 2.54 -12.11
N GLY A 224 0.88 2.90 -10.88
CA GLY A 224 -0.16 2.21 -10.11
C GLY A 224 -1.53 2.27 -10.78
N TYR A 225 -1.91 3.46 -11.26
CA TYR A 225 -3.16 3.67 -11.98
C TYR A 225 -3.20 2.93 -13.32
N GLY A 226 -2.14 3.02 -14.13
CA GLY A 226 -2.02 2.31 -15.39
C GLY A 226 -2.05 0.80 -15.21
N GLN A 227 -1.41 0.29 -14.16
CA GLN A 227 -1.53 -1.10 -13.77
C GLN A 227 -2.98 -1.49 -13.45
N ASN A 228 -3.78 -0.61 -12.82
CA ASN A 228 -5.21 -0.85 -12.58
C ASN A 228 -5.94 -1.15 -13.88
N VAL A 229 -5.77 -0.23 -14.82
CA VAL A 229 -6.51 -0.21 -16.08
C VAL A 229 -6.12 -1.44 -16.89
N LEU A 230 -4.83 -1.76 -16.95
CA LEU A 230 -4.34 -2.94 -17.68
C LEU A 230 -4.82 -4.25 -17.04
N VAL A 231 -4.74 -4.40 -15.71
CA VAL A 231 -5.21 -5.61 -15.01
C VAL A 231 -6.72 -5.78 -15.23
N ASN A 232 -7.50 -4.72 -15.13
CA ASN A 232 -8.94 -4.78 -15.36
C ASN A 232 -9.28 -5.12 -16.83
N TYR A 233 -8.54 -4.56 -17.77
CA TYR A 233 -8.71 -4.83 -19.20
C TYR A 233 -8.39 -6.29 -19.55
N PHE A 234 -7.23 -6.81 -19.13
CA PHE A 234 -6.77 -8.15 -19.51
C PHE A 234 -7.44 -9.29 -18.76
N ILE A 235 -7.83 -9.08 -17.50
CA ILE A 235 -8.38 -10.16 -16.66
C ILE A 235 -9.90 -10.21 -16.72
N PHE A 236 -10.56 -9.06 -16.81
CA PHE A 236 -12.01 -8.98 -16.72
C PHE A 236 -12.68 -8.68 -18.07
N ASN A 237 -11.92 -8.53 -19.16
CA ASN A 237 -12.43 -8.29 -20.53
C ASN A 237 -13.48 -7.16 -20.59
N LYS A 238 -13.33 -6.15 -19.71
CA LYS A 238 -14.22 -5.00 -19.61
C LYS A 238 -13.42 -3.71 -19.72
N PRO A 239 -13.57 -2.93 -20.80
CA PRO A 239 -12.98 -1.61 -20.90
C PRO A 239 -13.86 -0.62 -20.14
N GLU A 240 -13.98 -0.76 -18.82
CA GLU A 240 -14.73 0.23 -18.03
C GLU A 240 -13.78 1.38 -17.65
N ILE A 241 -13.59 2.30 -18.61
CA ILE A 241 -13.03 3.63 -18.34
C ILE A 241 -14.14 4.43 -17.66
N GLY A 242 -14.00 4.69 -16.36
CA GLY A 242 -14.73 5.77 -15.68
C GLY A 242 -16.09 5.42 -15.04
N ARG A 243 -16.61 4.19 -15.15
CA ARG A 243 -17.76 3.75 -14.32
C ARG A 243 -17.33 2.53 -13.52
N LYS A 244 -17.33 2.67 -12.20
CA LYS A 244 -16.90 1.65 -11.23
C LYS A 244 -15.41 1.27 -11.31
N ILE A 245 -14.57 2.15 -10.77
CA ILE A 245 -13.43 1.71 -9.94
C ILE A 245 -14.00 1.07 -8.64
N GLN A 246 -14.96 0.14 -8.76
CA GLN A 246 -15.48 -0.63 -7.65
C GLN A 246 -14.75 -1.96 -7.63
N ASN A 247 -13.90 -2.10 -6.62
CA ASN A 247 -13.77 -3.34 -5.85
C ASN A 247 -13.27 -4.58 -6.61
N THR A 248 -12.32 -4.43 -7.52
CA THR A 248 -11.30 -5.48 -7.71
C THR A 248 -10.07 -5.08 -6.92
N GLY A 249 -10.17 -5.24 -5.60
CA GLY A 249 -9.16 -4.80 -4.65
C GLY A 249 -7.77 -5.26 -5.04
N TYR A 250 -6.86 -4.31 -5.19
CA TYR A 250 -5.43 -4.60 -5.35
C TYR A 250 -4.88 -5.36 -4.16
N LEU A 251 -5.34 -5.00 -2.95
CA LEU A 251 -4.98 -5.73 -1.75
C LEU A 251 -5.51 -7.16 -1.84
N SER A 252 -6.76 -7.36 -2.28
CA SER A 252 -7.30 -8.70 -2.55
C SER A 252 -6.84 -9.32 -3.86
N TYR A 253 -5.99 -8.69 -4.68
CA TYR A 253 -5.37 -9.28 -5.88
C TYR A 253 -3.94 -9.74 -5.58
N TYR A 254 -3.18 -8.94 -4.83
CA TYR A 254 -1.87 -9.32 -4.27
C TYR A 254 -2.00 -10.26 -3.07
N LEU A 255 -3.03 -10.06 -2.23
CA LEU A 255 -3.45 -10.92 -1.12
C LEU A 255 -4.73 -11.71 -1.44
N ARG A 256 -5.10 -11.90 -2.72
CA ARG A 256 -5.89 -13.10 -3.08
C ARG A 256 -4.98 -14.27 -2.76
N ILE A 257 -5.02 -14.64 -1.49
CA ILE A 257 -4.67 -15.89 -0.90
C ILE A 257 -6.01 -16.65 -0.78
N PRO A 258 -6.75 -16.99 -1.88
CA PRO A 258 -7.56 -18.17 -1.77
C PRO A 258 -6.56 -19.32 -1.83
N TYR A 259 -6.16 -19.85 -0.67
CA TYR A 259 -5.76 -21.25 -0.44
C TYR A 259 -4.99 -21.98 -1.58
N ASN A 260 -4.17 -21.27 -2.34
CA ASN A 260 -3.49 -21.81 -3.51
C ASN A 260 -2.07 -21.30 -3.46
N GLU A 261 -1.26 -22.04 -2.70
CA GLU A 261 0.16 -21.78 -2.40
C GLU A 261 0.97 -21.42 -3.65
N LYS A 262 0.59 -21.96 -4.80
CA LYS A 262 1.20 -21.67 -6.11
C LYS A 262 1.08 -20.20 -6.52
N ARG A 263 -0.07 -19.56 -6.26
CA ARG A 263 -0.29 -18.15 -6.64
C ARG A 263 0.47 -17.18 -5.72
N LEU A 264 0.54 -17.52 -4.43
CA LEU A 264 1.36 -16.79 -3.45
C LEU A 264 2.84 -16.84 -3.83
N LEU A 265 3.34 -18.02 -4.18
CA LEU A 265 4.74 -18.22 -4.57
C LEU A 265 5.09 -17.44 -5.84
N VAL A 266 4.21 -17.44 -6.86
CA VAL A 266 4.40 -16.65 -8.08
C VAL A 266 4.44 -15.15 -7.77
N ASN A 267 3.51 -14.64 -6.96
CA ASN A 267 3.48 -13.23 -6.58
C ASN A 267 4.74 -12.81 -5.78
N LEU A 268 5.21 -13.67 -4.87
CA LEU A 268 6.46 -13.46 -4.13
C LEU A 268 7.68 -13.45 -5.05
N LEU A 269 7.75 -14.36 -6.03
CA LEU A 269 8.84 -14.38 -7.01
C LEU A 269 8.86 -13.12 -7.88
N ILE A 270 7.70 -12.67 -8.36
CA ILE A 270 7.58 -11.41 -9.11
C ILE A 270 8.05 -10.24 -8.24
N PHE A 271 7.64 -10.20 -6.97
CA PHE A 271 8.07 -9.16 -6.03
C PHE A 271 9.59 -9.15 -5.82
N VAL A 272 10.19 -10.31 -5.54
CA VAL A 272 11.65 -10.43 -5.40
C VAL A 272 12.33 -9.99 -6.70
N GLY A 273 11.79 -10.37 -7.86
CA GLY A 273 12.28 -9.95 -9.17
C GLY A 273 12.29 -8.44 -9.36
N ILE A 274 11.20 -7.73 -9.00
CA ILE A 274 11.11 -6.27 -9.12
C ILE A 274 12.11 -5.58 -8.19
N TRP A 275 12.29 -6.06 -6.95
CA TRP A 275 13.29 -5.51 -6.04
C TRP A 275 14.72 -5.75 -6.51
N VAL A 276 15.03 -6.94 -7.01
CA VAL A 276 16.34 -7.25 -7.60
C VAL A 276 16.60 -6.32 -8.78
N LEU A 277 15.61 -6.14 -9.67
CA LEU A 277 15.70 -5.21 -10.79
C LEU A 277 15.95 -3.77 -10.31
N ALA A 278 15.22 -3.30 -9.29
CA ALA A 278 15.37 -1.97 -8.74
C ALA A 278 16.78 -1.72 -8.17
N ILE A 279 17.35 -2.71 -7.47
CA ILE A 279 18.73 -2.66 -6.96
C ILE A 279 19.74 -2.64 -8.11
N VAL A 280 19.56 -3.51 -9.11
CA VAL A 280 20.46 -3.59 -10.28
C VAL A 280 20.47 -2.27 -11.06
N ILE A 281 19.30 -1.68 -11.33
CA ILE A 281 19.18 -0.39 -12.02
C ILE A 281 19.91 0.71 -11.23
N ASN A 282 19.71 0.77 -9.90
CA ASN A 282 20.40 1.76 -9.06
C ASN A 282 21.93 1.60 -9.10
N ILE A 283 22.44 0.36 -9.02
CA ILE A 283 23.88 0.09 -9.13
C ILE A 283 24.42 0.51 -10.51
N ALA A 284 23.73 0.10 -11.58
CA ALA A 284 24.12 0.43 -12.94
C ALA A 284 24.15 1.94 -13.17
N LYS A 285 23.13 2.66 -12.68
CA LYS A 285 23.07 4.11 -12.82
C LYS A 285 24.20 4.81 -12.09
N ILE A 286 24.50 4.42 -10.84
CA ILE A 286 25.62 5.00 -10.08
C ILE A 286 26.96 4.77 -10.81
N ARG A 287 27.16 3.58 -11.40
CA ARG A 287 28.37 3.28 -12.20
C ARG A 287 28.46 4.05 -13.51
N SER A 288 27.32 4.31 -14.16
CA SER A 288 27.29 4.99 -15.48
C SER A 288 27.60 6.48 -15.41
N VAL A 289 27.35 7.12 -14.27
CA VAL A 289 27.57 8.56 -14.11
C VAL A 289 29.04 8.77 -13.77
N LYS A 290 29.83 9.27 -14.75
CA LYS A 290 31.26 9.59 -14.58
C LYS A 290 31.56 10.46 -13.35
N ASP A 291 30.61 11.29 -12.91
CA ASP A 291 30.75 12.09 -11.69
C ASP A 291 30.76 11.27 -10.37
N TYR A 292 30.42 9.98 -10.38
CA TYR A 292 30.44 9.11 -9.19
C TYR A 292 31.62 8.12 -9.17
N GLY A 293 32.53 8.19 -10.15
CA GLY A 293 33.70 7.30 -10.23
C GLY A 293 34.08 6.91 -11.65
N GLY A 294 34.13 7.87 -12.58
CA GLY A 294 35.08 7.73 -13.69
C GLY A 294 36.47 7.79 -13.07
N ASP A 295 37.16 6.64 -13.07
CA ASP A 295 38.45 6.37 -12.45
C ASP A 295 38.39 6.01 -10.96
N LEU A 296 37.87 4.80 -10.71
CA LEU A 296 38.36 3.88 -9.68
C LEU A 296 38.71 2.54 -10.32
#